data_AF-N2BID4-F1
#
_entry.id   AF-N2BID4-F1
#
_cell.length_a   1.000
_cell.length_b   1.000
_cell.length_c   1.000
_cell.angle_alpha   90.00
_cell.angle_beta   90.00
_cell.angle_gamma   90.00
#
_symmetry.space_group_name_H-M   'P 1'
#
loop_
_entity.id
_entity.type
_entity.pdbx_description
1 polymer ?
#
loop_
_entity_poly.entity_id
_entity_poly.type
_entity_poly.pdbx_seq_one_letter_code
_entity_poly.pdbx_strand_id
1 'polypeptide(L)'
;MNFKRANTKFDELYEIRLATPNDIDNIMAFLKEYWDKNHILAVNRDFFEYEFRVGDRVNYILAVNRQTGKIDACEGIYIYSKGDDDTEPFDMSGGMFRTSPNALLPFLGLEILYRKRFMMSVKMRSYIGIGAKKETTYILTKKYFKDDMVGRLDHFYRLNDKKEYKIARITHKTILDIESKDQAELVLFRDFKQMYEVFDNESFKKHNPYKSPWYINKRYFNNPVFTYKLYGLESSLVLVCREVAYNGARVLRIVDILGDREQFHRAGQALDMLMKQNDYEYIDLYQKNMDREGLKRAGFVERLEDDINIIPSWFSPYAAKNIEIYYHAYGENLYMFKADGDMDRPCSVDVENLGYRCVKQLESNKDISPFSKAQYDKDIESSNCHTEPLGEVSNVESQQDFSSMAHAKQALAHTYKNDKNLDSIRMHPKPCTHPDLAQNLDSKNHTAHTSTTQNQKSKKES
;
A
#
# COMPACT_ATOMS: atom_id res chain seq x y z
N MET A 1 26.60 1.59 15.17
CA MET A 1 26.11 1.60 16.58
C MET A 1 25.95 0.15 17.00
N ASN A 2 26.80 -0.34 17.90
CA ASN A 2 26.72 -1.73 18.40
C ASN A 2 25.51 -1.84 19.36
N PHE A 3 24.36 -2.27 18.84
CA PHE A 3 23.30 -2.79 19.69
C PHE A 3 23.83 -4.06 20.36
N LYS A 4 24.23 -3.96 21.64
CA LYS A 4 24.37 -5.15 22.48
C LYS A 4 23.00 -5.82 22.50
N ARG A 5 22.88 -6.91 21.73
CA ARG A 5 21.69 -7.76 21.63
C ARG A 5 21.47 -8.38 23.02
N ALA A 6 20.74 -7.68 23.88
CA ALA A 6 20.21 -8.32 25.08
C ALA A 6 19.30 -9.43 24.57
N ASN A 7 19.65 -10.69 24.86
CA ASN A 7 18.86 -11.84 24.47
C ASN A 7 17.47 -11.63 25.08
N THR A 8 16.49 -11.32 24.24
CA THR A 8 15.13 -11.05 24.72
C THR A 8 14.42 -12.38 24.92
N LYS A 9 13.33 -12.38 25.71
CA LYS A 9 12.43 -13.54 25.78
C LYS A 9 11.93 -14.00 24.41
N PHE A 10 11.87 -13.09 23.42
CA PHE A 10 11.57 -13.47 22.05
C PHE A 10 12.68 -14.33 21.44
N ASP A 11 13.96 -14.03 21.67
CA ASP A 11 15.08 -14.78 21.09
C ASP A 11 15.22 -16.20 21.66
N GLU A 12 14.76 -16.41 22.91
CA GLU A 12 14.68 -17.72 23.55
C GLU A 12 13.66 -18.65 22.88
N LEU A 13 12.54 -18.08 22.42
CA LEU A 13 11.41 -18.84 21.87
C LEU A 13 11.37 -18.84 20.34
N TYR A 14 11.96 -17.82 19.71
CA TYR A 14 11.92 -17.60 18.28
C TYR A 14 13.31 -17.39 17.70
N GLU A 15 13.50 -17.94 16.51
CA GLU A 15 14.49 -17.43 15.57
C GLU A 15 13.84 -16.31 14.75
N ILE A 16 14.24 -15.06 15.05
CA ILE A 16 13.81 -13.90 14.26
C ILE A 16 14.91 -13.54 13.27
N ARG A 17 14.65 -13.76 11.98
CA ARG A 17 15.62 -13.60 10.89
C ARG A 17 14.96 -13.12 9.60
N LEU A 18 15.79 -12.68 8.64
CA LEU A 18 15.33 -12.52 7.27
C LEU A 18 15.09 -13.89 6.63
N ALA A 19 14.16 -13.92 5.69
CA ALA A 19 13.84 -15.09 4.90
C ALA A 19 14.92 -15.37 3.84
N THR A 20 15.04 -16.64 3.52
CA THR A 20 15.84 -17.20 2.42
C THR A 20 14.91 -17.79 1.36
N PRO A 21 15.41 -18.15 0.16
CA PRO A 21 14.59 -18.81 -0.85
C PRO A 21 13.95 -20.12 -0.37
N ASN A 22 14.58 -20.82 0.58
CA ASN A 22 14.05 -22.05 1.17
C ASN A 22 12.82 -21.81 2.08
N ASP A 23 12.59 -20.56 2.51
CA ASP A 23 11.43 -20.22 3.34
C ASP A 23 10.18 -19.92 2.50
N ILE A 24 10.29 -19.74 1.19
CA ILE A 24 9.20 -19.24 0.33
C ILE A 24 7.94 -20.10 0.45
N ASP A 25 8.06 -21.43 0.32
CA ASP A 25 6.90 -22.33 0.41
C ASP A 25 6.24 -22.28 1.79
N ASN A 26 7.02 -22.15 2.86
CA ASN A 26 6.51 -22.02 4.22
C ASN A 26 5.81 -20.68 4.44
N ILE A 27 6.33 -19.58 3.88
CA ILE A 27 5.69 -18.26 3.93
C ILE A 27 4.36 -18.31 3.17
N MET A 28 4.36 -18.84 1.94
CA MET A 28 3.15 -18.96 1.13
C MET A 28 2.09 -19.82 1.82
N ALA A 29 2.49 -20.95 2.43
CA ALA A 29 1.61 -21.81 3.21
C ALA A 29 1.04 -21.09 4.45
N PHE A 30 1.88 -20.34 5.18
CA PHE A 30 1.45 -19.53 6.32
C PHE A 30 0.41 -18.48 5.93
N LEU A 31 0.62 -17.79 4.80
CA LEU A 31 -0.32 -16.81 4.28
C LEU A 31 -1.63 -17.47 3.82
N LYS A 32 -1.55 -18.66 3.22
CA LYS A 32 -2.72 -19.46 2.83
C LYS A 32 -3.58 -19.82 4.04
N GLU A 33 -2.95 -20.20 5.14
CA GLU A 33 -3.62 -20.63 6.37
C GLU A 33 -4.20 -19.46 7.17
N TYR A 34 -3.41 -18.40 7.36
CA TYR A 34 -3.74 -17.34 8.31
C TYR A 34 -4.23 -16.03 7.70
N TRP A 35 -4.16 -15.86 6.38
CA TRP A 35 -4.62 -14.65 5.68
C TRP A 35 -5.82 -14.93 4.79
N ASP A 36 -5.58 -15.53 3.62
CA ASP A 36 -6.61 -15.95 2.67
C ASP A 36 -6.01 -17.00 1.74
N LYS A 37 -6.68 -18.14 1.63
CA LYS A 37 -6.23 -19.31 0.87
C LYS A 37 -6.13 -19.06 -0.65
N ASN A 38 -6.78 -18.02 -1.16
CA ASN A 38 -6.81 -17.66 -2.58
C ASN A 38 -5.97 -16.42 -2.88
N HIS A 39 -5.30 -15.86 -1.88
CA HIS A 39 -4.53 -14.65 -2.01
C HIS A 39 -3.33 -14.84 -2.94
N ILE A 40 -3.03 -13.89 -3.83
CA ILE A 40 -1.96 -14.03 -4.84
C ILE A 40 -0.60 -14.39 -4.23
N LEU A 41 -0.23 -13.79 -3.08
CA LEU A 41 1.02 -14.09 -2.38
C LEU A 41 1.04 -15.47 -1.70
N ALA A 42 -0.09 -16.16 -1.63
CA ALA A 42 -0.20 -17.51 -1.09
C ALA A 42 -0.27 -18.58 -2.19
N VAL A 43 -0.64 -18.21 -3.42
CA VAL A 43 -0.92 -19.17 -4.51
C VAL A 43 -0.08 -18.98 -5.77
N ASN A 44 0.56 -17.83 -5.96
CA ASN A 44 1.40 -17.55 -7.12
C ASN A 44 2.85 -17.28 -6.65
N ARG A 45 3.71 -18.28 -6.85
CA ARG A 45 5.11 -18.23 -6.45
C ARG A 45 5.90 -17.22 -7.29
N ASP A 46 5.66 -17.18 -8.60
CA ASP A 46 6.35 -16.24 -9.50
C ASP A 46 6.09 -14.79 -9.10
N PHE A 47 4.84 -14.47 -8.74
CA PHE A 47 4.47 -13.14 -8.25
C PHE A 47 5.08 -12.86 -6.86
N PHE A 48 5.09 -13.84 -5.96
CA PHE A 48 5.73 -13.69 -4.66
C PHE A 48 7.23 -13.39 -4.81
N GLU A 49 7.95 -14.19 -5.61
CA GLU A 49 9.36 -14.00 -5.87
C GLU A 49 9.62 -12.68 -6.60
N TYR A 50 8.78 -12.33 -7.57
CA TYR A 50 8.84 -11.04 -8.23
C TYR A 50 8.80 -9.89 -7.21
N GLU A 51 7.85 -9.89 -6.27
CA GLU A 51 7.74 -8.80 -5.30
C GLU A 51 8.89 -8.79 -4.28
N PHE A 52 9.23 -9.95 -3.71
CA PHE A 52 10.03 -10.02 -2.48
C PHE A 52 11.42 -10.63 -2.63
N ARG A 53 11.75 -11.30 -3.73
CA ARG A 53 13.08 -11.89 -3.92
C ARG A 53 14.03 -10.91 -4.61
N VAL A 54 15.23 -10.79 -4.08
CA VAL A 54 16.35 -10.05 -4.68
C VAL A 54 17.61 -10.90 -4.53
N GLY A 55 18.01 -11.57 -5.62
CA GLY A 55 19.08 -12.57 -5.58
C GLY A 55 18.75 -13.70 -4.60
N ASP A 56 19.65 -13.93 -3.64
CA ASP A 56 19.49 -14.94 -2.58
C ASP A 56 18.80 -14.40 -1.31
N ARG A 57 18.37 -13.12 -1.33
CA ARG A 57 17.59 -12.53 -0.24
C ARG A 57 16.10 -12.60 -0.55
N VAL A 58 15.31 -13.01 0.43
CA VAL A 58 13.86 -12.80 0.41
C VAL A 58 13.55 -11.70 1.42
N ASN A 59 12.98 -10.59 0.94
CA ASN A 59 12.62 -9.41 1.72
C ASN A 59 11.37 -9.69 2.58
N TYR A 60 11.52 -10.64 3.50
CA TYR A 60 10.57 -10.99 4.54
C TYR A 60 11.34 -11.11 5.85
N ILE A 61 10.76 -10.61 6.93
CA ILE A 61 11.19 -10.97 8.29
C ILE A 61 10.27 -12.07 8.82
N LEU A 62 10.86 -13.09 9.42
CA LEU A 62 10.17 -14.24 9.99
C LEU A 62 10.44 -14.30 11.49
N ALA A 63 9.43 -14.72 12.25
CA ALA A 63 9.60 -15.26 13.59
C ALA A 63 9.27 -16.76 13.54
N VAL A 64 10.32 -17.59 13.53
CA VAL A 64 10.21 -19.05 13.48
C VAL A 64 10.27 -19.59 14.90
N ASN A 65 9.25 -20.34 15.30
CA ASN A 65 9.16 -20.97 16.60
C ASN A 65 10.26 -22.04 16.73
N ARG A 66 11.14 -21.90 17.73
CA ARG A 66 12.29 -22.82 17.89
C ARG A 66 11.90 -24.25 18.26
N GLN A 67 10.73 -24.44 18.89
CA GLN A 67 10.25 -25.76 19.30
C GLN A 67 9.59 -26.52 18.15
N THR A 68 8.86 -25.82 17.30
CA THR A 68 8.05 -26.46 16.24
C THR A 68 8.62 -26.30 14.83
N GLY A 69 9.57 -25.37 14.64
CA GLY A 69 10.08 -24.98 13.32
C GLY A 69 9.07 -24.21 12.47
N LYS A 70 7.88 -23.88 12.99
CA LYS A 70 6.82 -23.20 12.24
C LYS A 70 6.97 -21.68 12.32
N ILE A 71 6.52 -20.99 11.27
CA ILE A 71 6.39 -19.53 11.28
C ILE A 71 5.21 -19.16 12.18
N ASP A 72 5.46 -18.32 13.19
CA ASP A 72 4.40 -17.75 14.05
C ASP A 72 4.13 -16.28 13.72
N ALA A 73 5.04 -15.59 13.04
CA ALA A 73 4.77 -14.30 12.42
C ALA A 73 5.66 -14.04 11.23
N CYS A 74 5.15 -13.30 10.25
CA CYS A 74 5.95 -12.83 9.12
C CYS A 74 5.50 -11.44 8.66
N GLU A 75 6.41 -10.71 8.03
CA GLU A 75 6.13 -9.45 7.35
C GLU A 75 6.97 -9.29 6.10
N GLY A 76 6.32 -8.96 4.99
CA GLY A 76 7.00 -8.56 3.75
C GLY A 76 7.59 -7.16 3.85
N ILE A 77 8.70 -6.92 3.15
CA ILE A 77 9.40 -5.64 3.11
C ILE A 77 9.52 -5.21 1.65
N TYR A 78 8.87 -4.10 1.30
CA TYR A 78 9.11 -3.44 0.03
C TYR A 78 10.34 -2.56 0.16
N ILE A 79 11.32 -2.76 -0.70
CA ILE A 79 12.52 -1.91 -0.75
C ILE A 79 12.42 -0.99 -1.95
N TYR A 80 12.81 0.28 -1.77
CA TYR A 80 12.75 1.28 -2.83
C TYR A 80 14.09 1.48 -3.55
N SER A 81 15.13 0.82 -3.07
CA SER A 81 16.40 0.59 -3.76
C SER A 81 16.88 -0.83 -3.45
N LYS A 82 17.75 -1.41 -4.29
CA LYS A 82 18.27 -2.77 -4.06
C LYS A 82 19.09 -2.87 -2.76
N GLY A 83 19.71 -1.76 -2.36
CA GLY A 83 20.61 -1.68 -1.21
C GLY A 83 21.96 -2.39 -1.43
N ASP A 84 22.33 -2.63 -2.69
CA ASP A 84 23.67 -3.06 -3.13
C ASP A 84 24.55 -1.87 -3.55
N ASP A 85 23.97 -0.67 -3.64
CA ASP A 85 24.64 0.59 -3.91
C ASP A 85 24.58 1.50 -2.67
N ASP A 86 25.72 1.65 -1.99
CA ASP A 86 25.86 2.51 -0.81
C ASP A 86 25.70 4.02 -1.14
N THR A 87 25.64 4.39 -2.43
CA THR A 87 25.38 5.77 -2.85
C THR A 87 23.89 6.11 -2.91
N GLU A 88 23.01 5.11 -2.91
CA GLU A 88 21.57 5.33 -2.90
C GLU A 88 21.01 5.32 -1.47
N PRO A 89 20.12 6.27 -1.14
CA PRO A 89 19.36 6.18 0.10
C PRO A 89 18.53 4.89 0.15
N PHE A 90 18.49 4.26 1.33
CA PHE A 90 17.67 3.07 1.55
C PHE A 90 16.39 3.44 2.29
N ASP A 91 15.31 3.54 1.54
CA ASP A 91 13.95 3.69 2.04
C ASP A 91 13.17 2.40 1.81
N MET A 92 12.25 2.09 2.72
CA MET A 92 11.44 0.88 2.62
C MET A 92 10.00 1.10 3.08
N SER A 93 9.12 0.19 2.67
CA SER A 93 7.77 0.10 3.18
C SER A 93 7.48 -1.27 3.79
N GLY A 94 6.58 -1.30 4.77
CA GLY A 94 5.96 -2.54 5.21
C GLY A 94 5.09 -3.12 4.10
N GLY A 95 5.04 -4.44 4.04
CA GLY A 95 4.09 -5.20 3.23
C GLY A 95 3.18 -6.05 4.10
N MET A 96 2.66 -7.12 3.51
CA MET A 96 1.69 -7.96 4.18
C MET A 96 2.28 -8.55 5.47
N PHE A 97 1.62 -8.23 6.59
CA PHE A 97 2.04 -8.56 7.94
C PHE A 97 0.99 -9.47 8.59
N ARG A 98 1.44 -10.57 9.21
CA ARG A 98 0.54 -11.47 9.92
C ARG A 98 1.24 -12.19 11.07
N THR A 99 0.54 -12.28 12.20
CA THR A 99 0.91 -13.09 13.36
C THR A 99 -0.13 -14.21 13.53
N SER A 100 0.35 -15.42 13.75
CA SER A 100 -0.44 -16.62 14.04
C SER A 100 -1.21 -16.45 15.35
N PRO A 101 -2.44 -16.97 15.46
CA PRO A 101 -3.13 -17.08 16.74
C PRO A 101 -2.38 -17.99 17.74
N ASN A 102 -1.44 -18.81 17.26
CA ASN A 102 -0.64 -19.73 18.08
C ASN A 102 0.68 -19.14 18.58
N ALA A 103 0.96 -17.85 18.31
CA ALA A 103 2.18 -17.21 18.78
C ALA A 103 2.30 -17.29 20.32
N LEU A 104 3.42 -17.85 20.79
CA LEU A 104 3.77 -18.05 22.19
C LEU A 104 3.83 -16.75 23.03
N LEU A 105 4.08 -15.61 22.39
CA LEU A 105 4.26 -14.33 23.08
C LEU A 105 3.33 -13.26 22.51
N PRO A 106 2.68 -12.47 23.39
CA PRO A 106 1.98 -11.27 22.94
C PRO A 106 2.99 -10.29 22.34
N PHE A 107 2.51 -9.41 21.47
CA PHE A 107 3.33 -8.39 20.80
C PHE A 107 4.44 -8.93 19.88
N LEU A 108 4.46 -10.22 19.53
CA LEU A 108 5.38 -10.76 18.52
C LEU A 108 5.35 -9.96 17.21
N GLY A 109 4.15 -9.54 16.81
CA GLY A 109 3.95 -8.66 15.68
C GLY A 109 4.68 -7.31 15.77
N LEU A 110 4.64 -6.69 16.95
CA LEU A 110 5.32 -5.42 17.20
C LEU A 110 6.84 -5.61 17.24
N GLU A 111 7.29 -6.75 17.75
CA GLU A 111 8.71 -7.11 17.78
C GLU A 111 9.27 -7.24 16.36
N ILE A 112 8.58 -7.92 15.42
CA ILE A 112 9.04 -8.00 14.03
C ILE A 112 9.01 -6.63 13.32
N LEU A 113 7.97 -5.82 13.59
CA LEU A 113 7.86 -4.44 13.08
C LEU A 113 9.02 -3.55 13.55
N TYR A 114 9.51 -3.77 14.77
CA TYR A 114 10.67 -3.06 15.31
C TYR A 114 11.97 -3.58 14.70
N ARG A 115 12.17 -4.90 14.71
CA ARG A 115 13.43 -5.54 14.31
C ARG A 115 13.80 -5.34 12.84
N LYS A 116 12.81 -5.33 11.94
CA LYS A 116 13.08 -5.14 10.51
C LYS A 116 13.87 -3.86 10.20
N ARG A 117 13.74 -2.82 11.04
CA ARG A 117 14.43 -1.52 10.87
C ARG A 117 15.95 -1.63 10.85
N PHE A 118 16.51 -2.70 11.38
CA PHE A 118 17.95 -2.91 11.48
C PHE A 118 18.41 -4.28 10.97
N MET A 119 17.52 -5.10 10.38
CA MET A 119 17.85 -6.44 9.90
C MET A 119 18.22 -6.51 8.43
N MET A 120 17.95 -5.46 7.64
CA MET A 120 18.27 -5.41 6.22
C MET A 120 19.77 -5.27 5.91
N SER A 121 20.63 -5.21 6.94
CA SER A 121 22.09 -4.93 6.83
C SER A 121 22.46 -3.62 6.14
N VAL A 122 21.48 -2.75 5.87
CA VAL A 122 21.63 -1.43 5.28
C VAL A 122 21.03 -0.40 6.23
N LYS A 123 21.64 0.78 6.33
CA LYS A 123 21.12 1.87 7.15
C LYS A 123 19.85 2.44 6.50
N MET A 124 18.71 2.16 7.10
CA MET A 124 17.42 2.72 6.70
C MET A 124 17.38 4.24 6.93
N ARG A 125 16.97 4.99 5.91
CA ARG A 125 16.70 6.43 5.97
C ARG A 125 15.26 6.70 6.41
N SER A 126 14.29 6.06 5.77
CA SER A 126 12.88 6.15 6.15
C SER A 126 12.13 4.83 6.01
N TYR A 127 11.01 4.75 6.72
CA TYR A 127 10.07 3.64 6.67
C TYR A 127 8.64 4.15 6.59
N ILE A 128 7.84 3.55 5.73
CA ILE A 128 6.39 3.78 5.66
C ILE A 128 5.65 2.46 5.85
N GLY A 129 4.57 2.48 6.61
CA GLY A 129 3.61 1.38 6.69
C GLY A 129 2.23 1.93 6.45
N ILE A 130 1.71 1.78 5.23
CA ILE A 130 0.34 2.20 4.90
C ILE A 130 -0.61 1.02 4.96
N GLY A 131 -1.90 1.28 5.24
CA GLY A 131 -2.87 0.23 5.49
C GLY A 131 -2.90 -0.27 6.93
N ALA A 132 -2.35 0.50 7.88
CA ALA A 132 -2.35 0.15 9.29
C ALA A 132 -3.80 0.01 9.82
N LYS A 133 -4.13 -1.13 10.43
CA LYS A 133 -5.44 -1.32 11.04
C LYS A 133 -5.62 -0.38 12.24
N LYS A 134 -6.62 0.50 12.17
CA LYS A 134 -6.88 1.56 13.17
C LYS A 134 -7.00 1.00 14.58
N GLU A 135 -7.68 -0.12 14.76
CA GLU A 135 -7.97 -0.71 16.07
C GLU A 135 -6.77 -1.44 16.70
N THR A 136 -5.68 -1.66 15.94
CA THR A 136 -4.55 -2.48 16.39
C THR A 136 -3.22 -1.82 16.05
N THR A 137 -2.67 -2.07 14.85
CA THR A 137 -1.33 -1.60 14.44
C THR A 137 -1.18 -0.11 14.65
N TYR A 138 -2.14 0.71 14.23
CA TYR A 138 -2.09 2.17 14.41
C TYR A 138 -1.98 2.59 15.89
N ILE A 139 -2.80 2.01 16.77
CA ILE A 139 -2.80 2.34 18.21
C ILE A 139 -1.50 1.87 18.86
N LEU A 140 -1.03 0.67 18.50
CA LEU A 140 0.19 0.10 19.06
C LEU A 140 1.44 0.86 18.62
N THR A 141 1.58 1.20 17.34
CA THR A 141 2.71 1.98 16.83
C THR A 141 2.72 3.36 17.48
N LYS A 142 1.57 4.05 17.54
CA LYS A 142 1.43 5.34 18.25
C LYS A 142 1.89 5.28 19.71
N LYS A 143 1.62 4.16 20.39
CA LYS A 143 1.94 3.98 21.81
C LYS A 143 3.39 3.61 22.07
N TYR A 144 3.96 2.74 21.24
CA TYR A 144 5.26 2.11 21.52
C TYR A 144 6.41 2.63 20.65
N PHE A 145 6.14 3.22 19.49
CA PHE A 145 7.14 3.82 18.61
C PHE A 145 7.02 5.35 18.67
N LYS A 146 7.62 5.96 19.69
CA LYS A 146 7.49 7.40 19.97
C LYS A 146 8.05 8.29 18.86
N ASP A 147 9.00 7.78 18.09
CA ASP A 147 9.63 8.47 16.97
C ASP A 147 8.88 8.26 15.65
N ASP A 148 7.83 7.43 15.64
CA ASP A 148 6.98 7.22 14.47
C ASP A 148 5.86 8.26 14.42
N MET A 149 5.65 8.80 13.23
CA MET A 149 4.41 9.49 12.91
C MET A 149 3.30 8.48 12.60
N VAL A 150 2.08 8.79 13.02
CA VAL A 150 0.89 8.04 12.61
C VAL A 150 -0.15 9.00 12.07
N GLY A 151 -0.92 8.58 11.07
CA GLY A 151 -1.95 9.44 10.48
C GLY A 151 -2.85 8.70 9.51
N ARG A 152 -3.57 9.48 8.71
CA ARG A 152 -4.43 9.03 7.62
C ARG A 152 -3.97 9.69 6.33
N LEU A 153 -4.01 8.95 5.23
CA LEU A 153 -3.85 9.55 3.90
C LEU A 153 -5.11 10.35 3.56
N ASP A 154 -4.91 11.60 3.14
CA ASP A 154 -6.00 12.41 2.62
C ASP A 154 -6.41 11.89 1.24
N HIS A 155 -7.70 11.93 0.93
CA HIS A 155 -8.22 11.44 -0.33
C HIS A 155 -8.83 12.59 -1.12
N PHE A 156 -8.32 12.80 -2.32
CA PHE A 156 -8.77 13.86 -3.21
C PHE A 156 -9.32 13.24 -4.48
N TYR A 157 -10.34 13.89 -5.04
CA TYR A 157 -10.95 13.47 -6.30
C TYR A 157 -11.39 14.67 -7.14
N ARG A 158 -11.44 14.45 -8.45
CA ARG A 158 -12.10 15.33 -9.42
C ARG A 158 -13.13 14.50 -10.18
N LEU A 159 -14.38 14.96 -10.19
CA LEU A 159 -15.45 14.33 -10.97
C LEU A 159 -15.40 14.81 -12.41
N ASN A 160 -15.68 13.90 -13.33
CA ASN A 160 -16.11 14.28 -14.67
C ASN A 160 -17.57 14.74 -14.62
N ASP A 161 -17.98 15.67 -15.47
CA ASP A 161 -19.35 16.15 -15.52
C ASP A 161 -20.26 15.16 -16.26
N LYS A 162 -20.66 14.08 -15.57
CA LYS A 162 -21.50 13.01 -16.12
C LYS A 162 -22.90 13.05 -15.52
N LYS A 163 -23.91 12.67 -16.31
CA LYS A 163 -25.30 12.56 -15.81
C LYS A 163 -25.45 11.46 -14.77
N GLU A 164 -24.73 10.36 -14.96
CA GLU A 164 -24.79 9.18 -14.10
C GLU A 164 -23.37 8.66 -13.81
N TYR A 165 -23.22 8.08 -12.62
CA TYR A 165 -22.01 7.42 -12.14
C TYR A 165 -22.36 5.98 -11.76
N LYS A 166 -21.65 5.02 -12.34
CA LYS A 166 -21.76 3.58 -12.11
C LYS A 166 -20.75 3.07 -11.09
N ILE A 167 -19.62 3.76 -10.92
CA ILE A 167 -18.57 3.43 -9.96
C ILE A 167 -18.68 4.31 -8.72
N ALA A 168 -18.71 5.64 -8.90
CA ALA A 168 -18.98 6.53 -7.77
C ALA A 168 -20.46 6.56 -7.41
N ARG A 169 -20.78 6.91 -6.16
CA ARG A 169 -22.15 7.33 -5.78
C ARG A 169 -22.09 8.77 -5.33
N ILE A 170 -22.61 9.66 -6.17
CA ILE A 170 -22.51 11.10 -5.98
C ILE A 170 -23.86 11.64 -5.52
N THR A 171 -23.90 12.12 -4.27
CA THR A 171 -25.04 12.83 -3.70
C THR A 171 -24.90 14.34 -3.91
N HIS A 172 -23.68 14.85 -3.79
CA HIS A 172 -23.35 16.26 -4.02
C HIS A 172 -22.29 16.38 -5.11
N LYS A 173 -22.70 16.89 -6.27
CA LYS A 173 -21.81 17.05 -7.41
C LYS A 173 -21.00 18.35 -7.30
N THR A 174 -19.81 18.25 -6.70
CA THR A 174 -18.87 19.38 -6.62
C THR A 174 -17.74 19.16 -7.63
N ILE A 175 -17.60 20.10 -8.57
CA ILE A 175 -16.50 20.16 -9.54
C ILE A 175 -15.88 21.54 -9.39
N LEU A 176 -14.64 21.62 -8.90
CA LEU A 176 -13.95 22.89 -8.77
C LEU A 176 -13.43 23.37 -10.11
N ASP A 177 -13.35 24.69 -10.27
CA ASP A 177 -12.66 25.29 -11.39
C ASP A 177 -11.16 24.99 -11.31
N ILE A 178 -10.54 24.88 -12.48
CA ILE A 178 -9.10 24.72 -12.60
C ILE A 178 -8.49 26.10 -12.78
N GLU A 179 -7.41 26.39 -12.06
CA GLU A 179 -6.65 27.61 -12.28
C GLU A 179 -6.13 27.65 -13.72
N SER A 180 -6.47 28.70 -14.45
CA SER A 180 -6.16 28.77 -15.89
C SER A 180 -4.72 29.16 -16.19
N LYS A 181 -3.96 29.61 -15.19
CA LYS A 181 -2.57 30.07 -15.34
C LYS A 181 -1.61 28.92 -15.09
N ASP A 182 -0.44 29.01 -15.72
CA ASP A 182 0.69 28.09 -15.53
C ASP A 182 0.32 26.61 -15.68
N GLN A 183 -0.52 26.29 -16.65
CA GLN A 183 -0.89 24.91 -16.94
C GLN A 183 0.14 24.28 -17.88
N ALA A 184 0.42 23.01 -17.69
CA ALA A 184 1.38 22.25 -18.48
C ALA A 184 0.76 20.95 -19.01
N GLU A 185 1.35 20.45 -20.10
CA GLU A 185 0.90 19.23 -20.74
C GLU A 185 1.39 17.98 -20.01
N LEU A 186 0.60 16.90 -20.12
CA LEU A 186 1.00 15.58 -19.66
C LEU A 186 1.43 14.72 -20.84
N VAL A 187 2.66 14.21 -20.78
CA VAL A 187 3.21 13.30 -21.78
C VAL A 187 3.22 11.88 -21.23
N LEU A 188 2.54 10.95 -21.90
CA LEU A 188 2.60 9.53 -21.54
C LEU A 188 3.94 8.94 -21.96
N PHE A 189 4.69 8.40 -21.00
CA PHE A 189 5.90 7.63 -21.29
C PHE A 189 5.55 6.22 -21.77
N ARG A 190 6.20 5.80 -22.86
CA ARG A 190 6.06 4.46 -23.46
C ARG A 190 6.83 3.43 -22.67
N ASP A 191 8.02 3.79 -22.21
CA ASP A 191 8.91 2.90 -21.50
C ASP A 191 9.80 3.64 -20.50
N PHE A 192 10.53 2.84 -19.73
CA PHE A 192 11.45 3.30 -18.71
C PHE A 192 12.58 4.19 -19.25
N LYS A 193 13.09 3.89 -20.46
CA LYS A 193 14.20 4.64 -21.07
C LYS A 193 13.73 6.05 -21.42
N GLN A 194 12.60 6.16 -22.11
CA GLN A 194 12.03 7.45 -22.50
C GLN A 194 11.76 8.35 -21.27
N MET A 195 11.28 7.76 -20.17
CA MET A 195 11.04 8.53 -18.95
C MET A 195 12.33 9.13 -18.39
N TYR A 196 13.39 8.33 -18.25
CA TYR A 196 14.67 8.79 -17.68
C TYR A 196 15.54 9.63 -18.62
N GLU A 197 15.18 9.75 -19.90
CA GLU A 197 15.76 10.77 -20.80
C GLU A 197 15.30 12.20 -20.43
N VAL A 198 14.18 12.34 -19.73
CA VAL A 198 13.56 13.64 -19.41
C VAL A 198 13.48 13.90 -17.92
N PHE A 199 13.19 12.88 -17.11
CA PHE A 199 12.94 13.02 -15.68
C PHE A 199 14.22 13.30 -14.87
N ASP A 200 14.21 14.38 -14.08
CA ASP A 200 15.33 14.78 -13.22
C ASP A 200 15.41 13.94 -11.93
N ASN A 201 16.04 12.77 -12.04
CA ASN A 201 16.20 11.84 -10.92
C ASN A 201 17.10 12.39 -9.80
N GLU A 202 18.06 13.26 -10.10
CA GLU A 202 19.00 13.78 -9.10
C GLU A 202 18.33 14.77 -8.17
N SER A 203 17.44 15.62 -8.69
CA SER A 203 16.57 16.44 -7.84
C SER A 203 15.66 15.53 -6.98
N PHE A 204 15.17 14.43 -7.54
CA PHE A 204 14.25 13.53 -6.84
C PHE A 204 14.86 12.78 -5.65
N LYS A 205 16.16 12.46 -5.67
CA LYS A 205 16.88 11.82 -4.53
C LYS A 205 16.76 12.57 -3.20
N LYS A 206 16.46 13.87 -3.26
CA LYS A 206 16.28 14.76 -2.09
C LYS A 206 14.95 14.54 -1.37
N HIS A 207 14.01 13.82 -1.98
CA HIS A 207 12.70 13.54 -1.40
C HIS A 207 12.64 12.15 -0.76
N ASN A 208 11.77 12.03 0.24
CA ASN A 208 11.52 10.78 0.95
C ASN A 208 10.08 10.31 0.71
N PRO A 209 9.84 9.00 0.56
CA PRO A 209 10.85 8.01 0.24
C PRO A 209 11.41 8.25 -1.16
N TYR A 210 12.71 8.01 -1.36
CA TYR A 210 13.30 7.94 -2.68
C TYR A 210 13.01 6.56 -3.26
N LYS A 211 12.62 6.57 -4.54
CA LYS A 211 12.33 5.37 -5.33
C LYS A 211 13.35 5.30 -6.46
N SER A 212 14.26 4.34 -6.39
CA SER A 212 15.34 4.24 -7.36
C SER A 212 14.84 3.83 -8.74
N PRO A 213 15.61 4.11 -9.81
CA PRO A 213 15.28 3.65 -11.15
C PRO A 213 15.02 2.14 -11.22
N TRP A 214 15.74 1.33 -10.44
CA TRP A 214 15.45 -0.10 -10.35
C TRP A 214 14.03 -0.38 -9.82
N TYR A 215 13.63 0.27 -8.73
CA TYR A 215 12.30 0.09 -8.16
C TYR A 215 11.23 0.57 -9.14
N ILE A 216 11.41 1.72 -9.77
CA ILE A 216 10.45 2.28 -10.73
C ILE A 216 10.29 1.36 -11.94
N ASN A 217 11.39 0.87 -12.52
CA ASN A 217 11.34 -0.06 -13.65
C ASN A 217 10.62 -1.36 -13.28
N LYS A 218 10.94 -1.92 -12.11
CA LYS A 218 10.28 -3.10 -11.59
C LYS A 218 8.79 -2.80 -11.40
N ARG A 219 8.46 -1.93 -10.44
CA ARG A 219 7.11 -1.74 -9.91
C ARG A 219 6.11 -1.24 -10.95
N TYR A 220 6.51 -0.37 -11.87
CA TYR A 220 5.57 0.36 -12.73
C TYR A 220 5.64 -0.02 -14.21
N PHE A 221 6.83 -0.31 -14.75
CA PHE A 221 6.96 -0.72 -16.16
C PHE A 221 6.89 -2.23 -16.36
N ASN A 222 7.42 -3.02 -15.43
CA ASN A 222 7.50 -4.48 -15.55
C ASN A 222 6.59 -5.22 -14.56
N ASN A 223 5.52 -4.58 -14.07
CA ASN A 223 4.61 -5.24 -13.15
C ASN A 223 3.90 -6.40 -13.87
N PRO A 224 3.94 -7.63 -13.33
CA PRO A 224 3.41 -8.80 -14.02
C PRO A 224 1.88 -8.85 -14.06
N VAL A 225 1.18 -8.00 -13.30
CA VAL A 225 -0.27 -8.07 -13.13
C VAL A 225 -0.96 -6.76 -13.52
N PHE A 226 -0.48 -5.62 -13.02
CA PHE A 226 -1.05 -4.31 -13.31
C PHE A 226 -0.29 -3.59 -14.42
N THR A 227 -1.02 -2.84 -15.24
CA THR A 227 -0.46 -1.91 -16.22
C THR A 227 -0.64 -0.50 -15.69
N TYR A 228 0.46 0.21 -15.53
CA TYR A 228 0.49 1.60 -15.09
C TYR A 228 0.66 2.53 -16.29
N LYS A 229 0.10 3.74 -16.20
CA LYS A 229 0.31 4.83 -17.15
C LYS A 229 1.12 5.92 -16.43
N LEU A 230 2.32 6.22 -16.94
CA LEU A 230 3.21 7.20 -16.33
C LEU A 230 3.20 8.48 -17.16
N TYR A 231 2.62 9.54 -16.61
CA TYR A 231 2.50 10.83 -17.27
C TYR A 231 3.54 11.80 -16.71
N GLY A 232 4.48 12.23 -17.55
CA GLY A 232 5.43 13.29 -17.22
C GLY A 232 4.80 14.66 -17.38
N LEU A 233 5.04 15.53 -16.41
CA LEU A 233 4.83 16.97 -16.48
C LEU A 233 6.22 17.61 -16.59
N GLU A 234 6.64 17.86 -17.83
CA GLU A 234 8.01 18.29 -18.16
C GLU A 234 9.04 17.31 -17.55
N SER A 235 10.17 17.82 -17.03
CA SER A 235 11.18 17.02 -16.33
C SER A 235 10.94 16.90 -14.82
N SER A 236 9.95 17.63 -14.28
CA SER A 236 9.84 17.91 -12.84
C SER A 236 9.03 16.88 -12.07
N LEU A 237 7.99 16.29 -12.68
CA LEU A 237 6.98 15.50 -12.00
C LEU A 237 6.52 14.34 -12.89
N VAL A 238 6.29 13.17 -12.30
CA VAL A 238 5.66 12.02 -12.97
C VAL A 238 4.46 11.55 -12.15
N LEU A 239 3.29 11.53 -12.79
CA LEU A 239 2.07 10.94 -12.24
C LEU A 239 2.01 9.47 -12.63
N VAL A 240 2.02 8.59 -11.63
CA VAL A 240 1.84 7.14 -11.84
C VAL A 240 0.36 6.83 -11.68
N CYS A 241 -0.27 6.43 -12.77
CA CYS A 241 -1.70 6.23 -12.83
C CYS A 241 -2.07 4.77 -13.10
N ARG A 242 -3.22 4.33 -12.60
CA ARG A 242 -3.82 3.03 -12.91
C ARG A 242 -5.27 3.21 -13.33
N GLU A 243 -5.64 2.64 -14.47
CA GLU A 243 -7.03 2.59 -14.92
C GLU A 243 -7.76 1.44 -14.21
N VAL A 244 -9.01 1.69 -13.81
CA VAL A 244 -9.88 0.68 -13.22
C VAL A 244 -11.22 0.74 -13.92
N ALA A 245 -11.65 -0.40 -14.48
CA ALA A 245 -12.94 -0.56 -15.12
C ALA A 245 -13.87 -1.38 -14.22
N TYR A 246 -15.14 -0.99 -14.15
CA TYR A 246 -16.20 -1.76 -13.48
C TYR A 246 -17.55 -1.44 -14.10
N ASN A 247 -18.34 -2.48 -14.40
CA ASN A 247 -19.69 -2.38 -14.97
C ASN A 247 -19.82 -1.44 -16.19
N GLY A 248 -18.82 -1.51 -17.10
CA GLY A 248 -18.76 -0.69 -18.32
C GLY A 248 -18.43 0.79 -18.09
N ALA A 249 -18.09 1.20 -16.87
CA ALA A 249 -17.51 2.50 -16.55
C ALA A 249 -16.04 2.36 -16.18
N ARG A 250 -15.33 3.49 -16.16
CA ARG A 250 -13.89 3.55 -15.89
C ARG A 250 -13.54 4.73 -15.02
N VAL A 251 -12.47 4.58 -14.24
CA VAL A 251 -11.85 5.64 -13.43
C VAL A 251 -10.34 5.59 -13.63
N LEU A 252 -9.69 6.73 -13.42
CA LEU A 252 -8.23 6.81 -13.41
C LEU A 252 -7.77 7.16 -12.01
N ARG A 253 -6.86 6.36 -11.46
CA ARG A 253 -6.35 6.55 -10.11
C ARG A 253 -4.92 7.02 -10.20
N ILE A 254 -4.57 8.14 -9.59
CA ILE A 254 -3.17 8.53 -9.38
C ILE A 254 -2.72 7.82 -8.11
N VAL A 255 -1.91 6.77 -8.28
CA VAL A 255 -1.51 5.86 -7.20
C VAL A 255 -0.15 6.21 -6.61
N ASP A 256 0.67 6.97 -7.34
CA ASP A 256 1.95 7.50 -6.89
C ASP A 256 2.30 8.78 -7.66
N ILE A 257 3.18 9.60 -7.07
CA ILE A 257 3.70 10.81 -7.69
C ILE A 257 5.20 10.92 -7.41
N LEU A 258 6.01 11.00 -8.47
CA LEU A 258 7.47 11.13 -8.41
C LEU A 258 7.88 12.56 -8.78
N GLY A 259 8.99 13.05 -8.22
CA GLY A 259 9.49 14.41 -8.53
C GLY A 259 8.86 15.51 -7.66
N ASP A 260 8.73 16.72 -8.18
CA ASP A 260 8.27 17.91 -7.45
C ASP A 260 6.74 18.02 -7.37
N ARG A 261 6.17 17.67 -6.21
CA ARG A 261 4.72 17.62 -5.98
C ARG A 261 4.08 19.00 -5.97
N GLU A 262 4.84 20.05 -5.74
CA GLU A 262 4.32 21.43 -5.76
C GLU A 262 3.86 21.83 -7.16
N GLN A 263 4.39 21.19 -8.22
CA GLN A 263 4.00 21.41 -9.61
C GLN A 263 2.64 20.79 -9.96
N PHE A 264 2.02 20.00 -9.07
CA PHE A 264 0.78 19.27 -9.39
C PHE A 264 -0.36 20.19 -9.88
N HIS A 265 -0.44 21.42 -9.36
CA HIS A 265 -1.47 22.39 -9.76
C HIS A 265 -1.49 22.68 -11.27
N ARG A 266 -0.34 22.54 -11.94
CA ARG A 266 -0.15 22.76 -13.38
C ARG A 266 -0.74 21.65 -14.24
N ALA A 267 -1.04 20.47 -13.67
CA ALA A 267 -1.58 19.33 -14.38
C ALA A 267 -3.11 19.35 -14.52
N GLY A 268 -3.81 20.31 -13.90
CA GLY A 268 -5.27 20.33 -13.80
C GLY A 268 -5.98 20.25 -15.15
N GLN A 269 -5.62 21.11 -16.10
CA GLN A 269 -6.24 21.11 -17.44
C GLN A 269 -5.93 19.81 -18.21
N ALA A 270 -4.70 19.32 -18.14
CA ALA A 270 -4.31 18.08 -18.80
C ALA A 270 -5.07 16.86 -18.25
N LEU A 271 -5.24 16.78 -16.92
CA LEU A 271 -6.02 15.73 -16.27
C LEU A 271 -7.51 15.84 -16.63
N ASP A 272 -8.07 17.04 -16.72
CA ASP A 272 -9.46 17.25 -17.13
C ASP A 272 -9.71 16.81 -18.58
N MET A 273 -8.80 17.17 -19.50
CA MET A 273 -8.83 16.69 -20.88
C MET A 273 -8.71 15.17 -20.95
N LEU A 274 -7.76 14.58 -20.20
CA LEU A 274 -7.57 13.13 -20.14
C LEU A 274 -8.83 12.41 -19.63
N MET A 275 -9.47 12.98 -18.61
CA MET A 275 -10.72 12.48 -18.02
C MET A 275 -11.86 12.46 -19.05
N LYS A 276 -12.03 13.55 -19.81
CA LYS A 276 -13.04 13.66 -20.87
C LYS A 276 -12.76 12.72 -22.05
N GLN A 277 -11.53 12.70 -22.55
CA GLN A 277 -11.13 11.89 -23.71
C GLN A 277 -11.30 10.38 -23.47
N ASN A 278 -11.08 9.92 -22.24
CA ASN A 278 -11.20 8.51 -21.87
C ASN A 278 -12.55 8.17 -21.22
N ASP A 279 -13.47 9.11 -21.14
CA ASP A 279 -14.77 8.94 -20.50
C ASP A 279 -14.69 8.38 -19.06
N TYR A 280 -13.67 8.79 -18.30
CA TYR A 280 -13.56 8.40 -16.89
C TYR A 280 -14.68 9.08 -16.07
N GLU A 281 -15.20 8.39 -15.05
CA GLU A 281 -16.14 8.98 -14.11
C GLU A 281 -15.49 10.01 -13.18
N TYR A 282 -14.28 9.70 -12.73
CA TYR A 282 -13.49 10.56 -11.87
C TYR A 282 -12.01 10.21 -11.96
N ILE A 283 -11.19 11.13 -11.46
CA ILE A 283 -9.78 10.91 -11.12
C ILE A 283 -9.65 11.02 -9.59
N ASP A 284 -9.02 10.05 -8.93
CA ASP A 284 -8.77 10.06 -7.48
C ASP A 284 -7.29 9.89 -7.13
N LEU A 285 -6.91 10.33 -5.92
CA LEU A 285 -5.60 10.09 -5.33
C LEU A 285 -5.66 10.07 -3.80
N TYR A 286 -4.89 9.18 -3.19
CA TYR A 286 -4.59 9.22 -1.76
C TYR A 286 -3.20 9.80 -1.58
N GLN A 287 -3.04 10.79 -0.70
CA GLN A 287 -1.76 11.44 -0.46
C GLN A 287 -1.52 11.80 1.01
N LYS A 288 -0.25 12.01 1.34
CA LYS A 288 0.18 12.79 2.51
C LYS A 288 1.20 13.83 2.07
N ASN A 289 1.20 14.98 2.75
CA ASN A 289 2.19 16.06 2.62
C ASN A 289 2.24 16.77 1.25
N MET A 290 1.21 16.67 0.41
CA MET A 290 1.05 17.57 -0.74
C MET A 290 0.41 18.90 -0.35
N ASP A 291 0.68 19.96 -1.14
CA ASP A 291 -0.04 21.23 -1.04
C ASP A 291 -1.53 21.05 -1.36
N ARG A 292 -2.37 21.22 -0.34
CA ARG A 292 -3.84 21.11 -0.44
C ARG A 292 -4.42 22.22 -1.31
N GLU A 293 -3.84 23.42 -1.29
CA GLU A 293 -4.32 24.50 -2.14
C GLU A 293 -3.92 24.25 -3.60
N GLY A 294 -2.72 23.70 -3.85
CA GLY A 294 -2.31 23.23 -5.17
C GLY A 294 -3.23 22.15 -5.75
N LEU A 295 -3.67 21.20 -4.93
CA LEU A 295 -4.69 20.21 -5.32
C LEU A 295 -6.01 20.87 -5.71
N LYS A 296 -6.49 21.84 -4.92
CA LYS A 296 -7.71 22.60 -5.25
C LYS A 296 -7.56 23.42 -6.54
N ARG A 297 -6.40 24.06 -6.76
CA ARG A 297 -6.09 24.79 -8.01
C ARG A 297 -6.04 23.86 -9.23
N ALA A 298 -5.66 22.60 -9.06
CA ALA A 298 -5.82 21.55 -10.08
C ALA A 298 -7.28 21.06 -10.26
N GLY A 299 -8.24 21.60 -9.49
CA GLY A 299 -9.65 21.25 -9.57
C GLY A 299 -10.06 20.01 -8.77
N PHE A 300 -9.28 19.60 -7.75
CA PHE A 300 -9.60 18.47 -6.88
C PHE A 300 -10.29 18.90 -5.58
N VAL A 301 -11.26 18.09 -5.15
CA VAL A 301 -11.97 18.21 -3.87
C VAL A 301 -11.48 17.12 -2.92
N GLU A 302 -11.37 17.45 -1.63
CA GLU A 302 -11.10 16.45 -0.60
C GLU A 302 -12.36 15.66 -0.25
N ARG A 303 -12.23 14.35 -0.17
CA ARG A 303 -13.22 13.43 0.41
C ARG A 303 -12.92 13.25 1.89
N LEU A 304 -13.79 13.75 2.75
CA LEU A 304 -13.67 13.64 4.22
C LEU A 304 -14.10 12.25 4.72
N GLU A 305 -13.75 11.88 5.96
CA GLU A 305 -14.05 10.53 6.52
C GLU A 305 -15.57 10.21 6.56
N ASP A 306 -16.39 11.23 6.81
CA ASP A 306 -17.85 11.17 6.91
C ASP A 306 -18.58 11.65 5.65
N ASP A 307 -17.85 11.79 4.54
CA ASP A 307 -18.42 12.24 3.27
C ASP A 307 -19.47 11.24 2.75
N ILE A 308 -20.62 11.78 2.37
CA ILE A 308 -21.74 11.03 1.80
C ILE A 308 -21.51 10.64 0.34
N ASN A 309 -20.63 11.36 -0.36
CA ASN A 309 -20.15 10.94 -1.67
C ASN A 309 -19.24 9.73 -1.50
N ILE A 310 -19.52 8.69 -2.29
CA ILE A 310 -18.73 7.46 -2.28
C ILE A 310 -17.81 7.49 -3.49
N ILE A 311 -16.50 7.51 -3.21
CA ILE A 311 -15.41 7.41 -4.18
C ILE A 311 -14.64 6.11 -3.83
N PRO A 312 -15.04 4.96 -4.43
CA PRO A 312 -14.53 3.66 -4.01
C PRO A 312 -13.04 3.45 -4.25
N SER A 313 -12.41 2.70 -3.33
CA SER A 313 -11.02 2.26 -3.45
C SER A 313 -10.88 0.73 -3.45
N TRP A 314 -11.92 -0.01 -3.01
CA TRP A 314 -11.96 -1.48 -3.04
C TRP A 314 -12.58 -2.00 -4.33
N PHE A 315 -11.73 -2.67 -5.10
CA PHE A 315 -12.08 -3.21 -6.39
C PHE A 315 -11.95 -4.76 -6.42
N SER A 316 -11.21 -5.40 -5.51
CA SER A 316 -11.08 -6.88 -5.54
C SER A 316 -11.64 -7.52 -4.26
N PRO A 317 -12.95 -7.87 -4.19
CA PRO A 317 -14.04 -7.53 -5.13
C PRO A 317 -14.51 -6.06 -4.99
N TYR A 318 -15.31 -5.58 -5.96
CA TYR A 318 -15.83 -4.21 -5.93
C TYR A 318 -16.73 -4.00 -4.72
N ALA A 319 -16.48 -2.92 -3.99
CA ALA A 319 -17.35 -2.46 -2.93
C ALA A 319 -17.56 -0.95 -3.06
N ALA A 320 -18.81 -0.53 -3.27
CA ALA A 320 -19.21 0.86 -3.29
C ALA A 320 -19.19 1.49 -1.88
N LYS A 321 -18.00 1.65 -1.29
CA LYS A 321 -17.79 2.28 0.01
C LYS A 321 -16.46 3.02 0.08
N ASN A 322 -16.42 4.08 0.88
CA ASN A 322 -15.20 4.78 1.23
C ASN A 322 -14.36 3.93 2.19
N ILE A 323 -13.03 4.07 2.07
CA ILE A 323 -12.07 3.48 3.01
C ILE A 323 -11.06 4.53 3.43
N GLU A 324 -10.71 4.47 4.71
CA GLU A 324 -9.61 5.24 5.25
C GLU A 324 -8.33 4.41 5.26
N ILE A 325 -7.25 5.02 4.78
CA ILE A 325 -5.93 4.40 4.75
C ILE A 325 -5.11 5.07 5.85
N TYR A 326 -4.97 4.39 6.97
CA TYR A 326 -4.10 4.83 8.05
C TYR A 326 -2.66 4.39 7.79
N TYR A 327 -1.72 5.18 8.29
CA TYR A 327 -0.29 4.89 8.17
C TYR A 327 0.42 5.03 9.51
N HIS A 328 1.55 4.36 9.62
CA HIS A 328 2.63 4.66 10.55
C HIS A 328 3.93 4.80 9.76
N ALA A 329 4.77 5.76 10.11
CA ALA A 329 5.98 6.03 9.35
C ALA A 329 7.09 6.61 10.23
N TYR A 330 8.32 6.45 9.78
CA TYR A 330 9.53 6.95 10.42
C TYR A 330 10.38 7.67 9.37
N GLY A 331 10.89 8.85 9.72
CA GLY A 331 11.68 9.70 8.83
C GLY A 331 11.04 11.08 8.66
N GLU A 332 11.76 11.96 7.97
CA GLU A 332 11.37 13.35 7.75
C GLU A 332 10.83 13.54 6.34
N ASN A 333 9.96 14.56 6.14
CA ASN A 333 9.46 14.97 4.83
C ASN A 333 8.93 13.82 3.96
N LEU A 334 8.10 12.96 4.54
CA LEU A 334 7.62 11.72 3.92
C LEU A 334 6.44 11.95 2.98
N TYR A 335 6.69 11.66 1.71
CA TYR A 335 5.79 11.48 0.59
C TYR A 335 5.02 10.17 0.76
N MET A 336 3.68 10.13 0.87
CA MET A 336 2.97 8.85 0.91
C MET A 336 1.78 8.84 -0.03
N PHE A 337 1.68 7.78 -0.82
CA PHE A 337 0.63 7.56 -1.80
C PHE A 337 0.12 6.11 -1.72
N LYS A 338 -0.96 5.83 -2.45
CA LYS A 338 -1.60 4.51 -2.40
C LYS A 338 -0.67 3.36 -2.82
N ALA A 339 0.26 3.58 -3.74
CA ALA A 339 1.16 2.56 -4.25
C ALA A 339 2.35 2.26 -3.34
N ASP A 340 2.54 3.00 -2.24
CA ASP A 340 3.54 2.65 -1.25
C ASP A 340 3.17 1.34 -0.53
N GLY A 341 4.12 0.45 -0.32
CA GLY A 341 3.84 -0.84 0.33
C GLY A 341 2.84 -1.71 -0.44
N ASP A 342 1.86 -2.29 0.27
CA ASP A 342 0.94 -3.31 -0.28
C ASP A 342 -0.45 -2.80 -0.67
N MET A 343 -0.75 -1.52 -0.49
CA MET A 343 -2.11 -0.99 -0.68
C MET A 343 -2.54 -0.87 -2.16
N ASP A 344 -1.60 -0.85 -3.11
CA ASP A 344 -1.87 -0.99 -4.55
C ASP A 344 -1.30 -2.29 -5.14
N ARG A 345 -1.27 -3.38 -4.36
CA ARG A 345 -0.91 -4.71 -4.85
C ARG A 345 -2.17 -5.45 -5.35
N PRO A 346 -2.06 -6.26 -6.42
CA PRO A 346 -3.13 -7.20 -6.78
C PRO A 346 -3.41 -8.18 -5.64
N CYS A 347 -4.67 -8.50 -5.39
CA CYS A 347 -5.06 -9.51 -4.38
C CYS A 347 -5.23 -10.91 -4.98
N SER A 348 -5.41 -11.03 -6.30
CA SER A 348 -5.55 -12.30 -7.01
C SER A 348 -4.89 -12.22 -8.40
N VAL A 349 -4.63 -13.39 -9.00
CA VAL A 349 -4.14 -13.53 -10.39
C VAL A 349 -5.23 -13.33 -11.44
N ASP A 350 -6.49 -13.54 -11.06
CA ASP A 350 -7.63 -13.56 -11.96
C ASP A 350 -8.30 -12.17 -12.01
N VAL A 351 -7.50 -11.18 -12.41
CA VAL A 351 -7.91 -9.78 -12.46
C VAL A 351 -9.07 -9.61 -13.47
N GLU A 352 -9.09 -10.44 -14.52
CA GLU A 352 -10.12 -10.45 -15.57
C GLU A 352 -11.48 -10.97 -15.08
N ASN A 353 -11.54 -12.09 -14.32
CA ASN A 353 -12.81 -12.58 -13.75
C ASN A 353 -13.36 -11.72 -12.60
N LEU A 354 -12.56 -10.80 -12.07
CA LEU A 354 -13.01 -9.82 -11.06
C LEU A 354 -13.76 -8.61 -11.67
N GLY A 355 -13.95 -8.59 -12.99
CA GLY A 355 -14.58 -7.49 -13.71
C GLY A 355 -13.64 -6.33 -14.04
N TYR A 356 -12.33 -6.50 -13.83
CA TYR A 356 -11.30 -5.53 -14.16
C TYR A 356 -10.61 -5.93 -15.47
N ARG A 357 -10.74 -5.09 -16.49
CA ARG A 357 -9.80 -5.14 -17.61
C ARG A 357 -8.57 -4.32 -17.23
N CYS A 358 -7.46 -5.00 -16.95
CA CYS A 358 -6.16 -4.40 -17.13
C CYS A 358 -5.96 -4.29 -18.65
N VAL A 359 -6.13 -3.11 -19.23
CA VAL A 359 -5.93 -2.93 -20.67
C VAL A 359 -4.44 -3.11 -20.93
N LYS A 360 -4.02 -4.33 -21.28
CA LYS A 360 -2.74 -4.52 -21.97
C LYS A 360 -2.80 -3.65 -23.22
N GLN A 361 -1.86 -2.72 -23.37
CA GLN A 361 -1.67 -2.04 -24.64
C GLN A 361 -1.35 -3.12 -25.67
N LEU A 362 -2.35 -3.49 -26.47
CA LEU A 362 -2.09 -4.04 -27.79
C LEU A 362 -1.37 -2.95 -28.56
N GLU A 363 -0.25 -3.32 -29.19
CA GLU A 363 0.47 -2.48 -30.13
C GLU A 363 -0.48 -2.00 -31.22
N SER A 364 -1.07 -0.83 -30.99
CA SER A 364 -1.61 0.00 -32.06
C SER A 364 -1.02 1.38 -31.85
N ASN A 365 0.15 1.59 -32.45
CA ASN A 365 0.71 2.90 -32.69
C ASN A 365 -0.34 3.77 -33.38
N LYS A 366 -0.99 4.62 -32.59
CA LYS A 366 -1.33 5.96 -33.03
C LYS A 366 -0.58 6.90 -32.12
N ASP A 367 0.51 7.43 -32.66
CA ASP A 367 1.12 8.65 -32.16
C ASP A 367 0.01 9.67 -31.91
N ILE A 368 -0.25 9.97 -30.64
CA ILE A 368 -1.01 11.14 -30.24
C ILE A 368 -0.07 12.00 -29.42
N SER A 369 0.89 12.54 -30.16
CA SER A 369 1.59 13.78 -29.86
C SER A 369 1.81 14.43 -31.23
N PRO A 370 1.20 15.59 -31.53
CA PRO A 370 1.69 16.36 -32.65
C PRO A 370 3.10 16.82 -32.22
N PHE A 371 4.10 16.55 -33.06
CA PHE A 371 5.50 16.97 -32.91
C PHE A 371 6.44 16.06 -32.10
N SER A 372 6.85 14.94 -32.71
CA SER A 372 8.21 14.41 -32.54
C SER A 372 8.68 13.66 -33.78
N LYS A 373 9.03 14.40 -34.84
CA LYS A 373 9.87 13.89 -35.93
C LYS A 373 11.24 14.54 -35.79
N ALA A 374 12.15 13.89 -35.09
CA ALA A 374 13.58 13.94 -35.39
C ALA A 374 14.35 13.00 -34.45
N GLN A 375 15.20 12.18 -35.06
CA GLN A 375 16.35 11.47 -34.48
C GLN A 375 16.01 10.25 -33.59
N TYR A 376 16.29 9.05 -34.09
CA TYR A 376 17.29 8.12 -33.55
C TYR A 376 17.23 6.82 -34.38
N ASP A 377 18.10 6.72 -35.38
CA ASP A 377 18.53 5.45 -35.97
C ASP A 377 19.96 5.17 -35.51
N LYS A 378 20.28 3.87 -35.36
CA LYS A 378 21.58 3.22 -35.06
C LYS A 378 21.91 3.02 -33.57
N ASP A 379 22.32 1.86 -33.07
CA ASP A 379 22.53 0.50 -33.59
C ASP A 379 22.48 -0.42 -32.34
N ILE A 380 21.83 -1.59 -32.41
CA ILE A 380 21.96 -2.67 -31.42
C ILE A 380 22.49 -3.89 -32.17
N GLU A 381 23.74 -4.28 -31.87
CA GLU A 381 24.23 -5.62 -32.18
C GLU A 381 24.37 -6.44 -30.90
N SER A 382 23.87 -7.66 -31.03
CA SER A 382 23.77 -8.74 -30.05
C SER A 382 25.10 -9.40 -29.72
N SER A 383 25.20 -10.05 -28.56
CA SER A 383 25.71 -11.43 -28.52
C SER A 383 25.29 -12.16 -27.24
N ASN A 384 24.92 -13.43 -27.46
CA ASN A 384 24.40 -14.40 -26.51
C ASN A 384 25.52 -15.21 -25.81
N CYS A 385 25.08 -15.88 -24.74
CA CYS A 385 25.40 -17.24 -24.28
C CYS A 385 26.83 -17.60 -23.82
N HIS A 386 26.93 -18.21 -22.62
CA HIS A 386 27.11 -19.68 -22.49
C HIS A 386 26.97 -20.14 -21.02
N THR A 387 26.21 -21.22 -20.84
CA THR A 387 26.08 -22.10 -19.67
C THR A 387 27.08 -23.25 -19.73
N GLU A 388 27.51 -23.81 -18.59
CA GLU A 388 27.46 -25.26 -18.25
C GLU A 388 28.03 -25.56 -16.82
N PRO A 389 27.71 -26.73 -16.21
CA PRO A 389 27.61 -26.95 -14.75
C PRO A 389 28.54 -28.06 -14.17
N LEU A 390 28.45 -28.31 -12.85
CA LEU A 390 28.44 -29.62 -12.12
C LEU A 390 29.30 -29.73 -10.82
N GLY A 391 28.78 -30.51 -9.85
CA GLY A 391 29.43 -31.09 -8.64
C GLY A 391 28.75 -30.66 -7.32
N GLU A 392 27.82 -31.36 -6.66
CA GLU A 392 27.85 -32.69 -5.96
C GLU A 392 29.03 -32.81 -4.97
N VAL A 393 28.99 -33.22 -3.68
CA VAL A 393 28.10 -33.98 -2.76
C VAL A 393 28.53 -33.65 -1.30
N SER A 394 27.67 -33.62 -0.26
CA SER A 394 27.57 -34.59 0.88
C SER A 394 27.35 -33.80 2.20
N ASN A 395 26.29 -33.94 3.01
CA ASN A 395 25.71 -35.02 3.86
C ASN A 395 26.21 -35.06 5.32
N VAL A 396 25.26 -35.41 6.23
CA VAL A 396 25.37 -35.87 7.65
C VAL A 396 25.18 -34.76 8.72
N GLU A 397 24.00 -34.56 9.36
CA GLU A 397 23.30 -35.28 10.47
C GLU A 397 24.13 -35.43 11.77
N SER A 398 23.69 -35.04 12.99
CA SER A 398 22.54 -35.57 13.75
C SER A 398 22.47 -34.99 15.18
N GLN A 399 21.24 -34.92 15.75
CA GLN A 399 20.79 -35.30 17.12
C GLN A 399 21.44 -34.66 18.39
N GLN A 400 20.80 -34.39 19.55
CA GLN A 400 19.54 -34.84 20.18
C GLN A 400 19.22 -34.01 21.46
N ASP A 401 17.92 -33.90 21.81
CA ASP A 401 17.19 -33.88 23.11
C ASP A 401 17.70 -33.20 24.41
N PHE A 402 16.87 -32.35 25.07
CA PHE A 402 16.01 -32.69 26.24
C PHE A 402 15.33 -31.47 26.93
N SER A 403 14.14 -31.74 27.50
CA SER A 403 13.18 -30.98 28.37
C SER A 403 13.72 -29.88 29.32
N SER A 404 12.97 -28.82 29.70
CA SER A 404 11.82 -28.88 30.63
C SER A 404 11.25 -27.47 30.97
N MET A 405 10.18 -27.46 31.78
CA MET A 405 9.13 -26.44 32.00
C MET A 405 9.47 -25.12 32.75
N ALA A 406 8.60 -24.13 32.47
CA ALA A 406 7.95 -23.17 33.40
C ALA A 406 8.56 -21.78 33.69
N HIS A 407 7.62 -20.80 33.63
CA HIS A 407 7.61 -19.45 34.20
C HIS A 407 8.38 -18.32 33.50
N ALA A 408 7.63 -17.40 32.88
CA ALA A 408 8.12 -16.04 32.62
C ALA A 408 6.96 -15.03 32.58
N LYS A 409 6.51 -14.61 33.77
CA LYS A 409 5.90 -13.29 34.02
C LYS A 409 7.04 -12.31 34.35
N GLN A 410 7.70 -11.75 33.35
CA GLN A 410 8.52 -10.51 33.42
C GLN A 410 9.37 -10.41 32.15
N ALA A 411 8.88 -9.71 31.13
CA ALA A 411 9.72 -9.23 30.03
C ALA A 411 9.00 -8.05 29.39
N LEU A 412 9.23 -6.85 29.92
CA LEU A 412 8.97 -5.53 29.30
C LEU A 412 9.32 -4.35 30.25
N ALA A 413 9.69 -4.61 31.51
CA ALA A 413 9.97 -3.55 32.49
C ALA A 413 11.40 -2.97 32.45
N HIS A 414 12.34 -3.53 31.66
CA HIS A 414 13.76 -3.14 31.75
C HIS A 414 14.27 -2.14 30.70
N THR A 415 13.41 -1.56 29.85
CA THR A 415 13.81 -0.50 28.91
C THR A 415 13.12 0.85 29.11
N TYR A 416 12.26 1.03 30.12
CA TYR A 416 11.63 2.33 30.40
C TYR A 416 11.53 2.62 31.91
N LYS A 417 12.47 3.41 32.43
CA LYS A 417 12.30 4.29 33.61
C LYS A 417 11.87 5.67 33.05
N ASN A 418 10.90 6.45 33.52
CA ASN A 418 10.07 6.53 34.71
C ASN A 418 8.67 7.01 34.27
N ASP A 419 7.59 6.50 34.85
CA ASP A 419 6.67 7.26 35.72
C ASP A 419 5.42 6.44 36.05
N LYS A 420 5.04 6.51 37.33
CA LYS A 420 3.96 5.75 37.95
C LYS A 420 2.61 6.42 37.70
N ASN A 421 1.66 5.69 37.13
CA ASN A 421 0.29 5.58 37.66
C ASN A 421 -0.48 4.50 36.86
N LEU A 422 -0.96 3.49 37.58
CA LEU A 422 -1.66 2.32 37.06
C LEU A 422 -3.00 2.24 37.78
N ASP A 423 -4.07 2.69 37.11
CA ASP A 423 -5.43 2.30 37.48
C ASP A 423 -5.90 1.17 36.56
N SER A 424 -6.41 0.13 37.21
CA SER A 424 -6.74 -1.17 36.66
C SER A 424 -8.06 -1.17 35.89
N ILE A 425 -8.08 -1.65 34.65
CA ILE A 425 -9.30 -2.15 34.00
C ILE A 425 -9.04 -3.59 33.52
N ARG A 426 -9.72 -4.54 34.16
CA ARG A 426 -9.80 -5.95 33.72
C ARG A 426 -10.83 -6.04 32.61
N MET A 427 -10.48 -6.63 31.47
CA MET A 427 -11.43 -7.09 30.46
C MET A 427 -11.20 -8.58 30.23
N HIS A 428 -12.12 -9.41 30.72
CA HIS A 428 -12.25 -10.80 30.29
C HIS A 428 -12.93 -10.83 28.91
N PRO A 429 -12.47 -11.67 27.96
CA PRO A 429 -13.14 -11.82 26.68
C PRO A 429 -14.33 -12.79 26.82
N LYS A 430 -15.48 -12.41 26.25
CA LYS A 430 -16.56 -13.35 25.89
C LYS A 430 -16.71 -13.40 24.36
N PRO A 431 -17.14 -14.55 23.79
CA PRO A 431 -16.92 -14.88 22.39
C PRO A 431 -17.99 -14.30 21.45
N CYS A 432 -17.57 -13.92 20.24
CA CYS A 432 -18.46 -13.53 19.15
C CYS A 432 -19.10 -14.75 18.48
N THR A 433 -20.43 -14.76 18.37
CA THR A 433 -21.19 -15.69 17.51
C THR A 433 -21.53 -15.00 16.18
N HIS A 434 -21.25 -15.70 15.08
CA HIS A 434 -21.69 -15.38 13.72
C HIS A 434 -23.22 -15.40 13.60
N PRO A 435 -23.83 -14.58 12.74
CA PRO A 435 -25.20 -14.81 12.31
C PRO A 435 -25.23 -15.26 10.84
N ASP A 436 -25.70 -16.48 10.61
CA ASP A 436 -26.29 -16.93 9.35
C ASP A 436 -27.73 -17.39 9.61
N LEU A 437 -28.64 -16.97 8.72
CA LEU A 437 -29.91 -17.60 8.31
C LEU A 437 -31.05 -17.86 9.32
N ALA A 438 -32.17 -17.15 9.14
CA ALA A 438 -33.57 -17.64 9.11
C ALA A 438 -34.52 -16.46 8.79
N GLN A 439 -35.14 -16.38 7.61
CA GLN A 439 -36.47 -16.89 7.24
C GLN A 439 -37.64 -16.54 8.20
N ASN A 440 -38.58 -15.75 7.64
CA ASN A 440 -40.04 -15.67 7.83
C ASN A 440 -40.67 -16.10 9.16
N LEU A 441 -41.51 -15.21 9.71
CA LEU A 441 -42.92 -15.51 10.05
C LEU A 441 -43.70 -14.22 10.39
N ASP A 442 -44.86 -14.11 9.78
CA ASP A 442 -45.94 -13.16 10.05
C ASP A 442 -46.42 -13.19 11.52
N SER A 443 -46.87 -12.05 12.05
CA SER A 443 -48.31 -11.77 12.24
C SER A 443 -48.63 -10.63 13.22
N LYS A 444 -49.55 -9.78 12.73
CA LYS A 444 -50.71 -9.15 13.42
C LYS A 444 -50.53 -8.10 14.53
N ASN A 445 -51.00 -6.91 14.14
CA ASN A 445 -52.04 -6.08 14.80
C ASN A 445 -51.86 -5.68 16.27
N HIS A 446 -51.75 -4.36 16.52
CA HIS A 446 -52.88 -3.62 17.10
C HIS A 446 -52.82 -2.12 16.83
N THR A 447 -54.03 -1.59 16.64
CA THR A 447 -54.48 -0.25 16.29
C THR A 447 -54.56 0.73 17.46
N ALA A 448 -54.51 2.02 17.08
CA ALA A 448 -55.26 3.18 17.60
C ALA A 448 -54.91 3.78 18.98
N HIS A 449 -54.51 5.06 19.00
CA HIS A 449 -55.41 6.22 19.14
C HIS A 449 -54.59 7.53 19.17
N THR A 450 -54.75 8.41 18.18
CA THR A 450 -55.36 9.76 18.26
C THR A 450 -55.10 10.58 19.52
N SER A 451 -54.48 11.75 19.35
CA SER A 451 -55.11 13.04 19.71
C SER A 451 -54.31 14.25 19.18
N THR A 452 -54.96 14.92 18.24
CA THR A 452 -55.01 16.36 17.91
C THR A 452 -54.46 17.34 18.96
N THR A 453 -53.84 18.44 18.51
CA THR A 453 -54.21 19.88 18.75
C THR A 453 -53.10 20.79 18.17
N GLN A 454 -53.26 21.32 16.94
CA GLN A 454 -53.50 22.74 16.60
C GLN A 454 -52.89 23.85 17.49
N ASN A 455 -52.06 24.71 16.88
CA ASN A 455 -52.09 26.20 16.83
C ASN A 455 -50.67 26.78 16.84
N GLN A 456 -50.19 27.38 15.74
CA GLN A 456 -50.41 28.76 15.23
C GLN A 456 -49.22 29.70 15.53
N LYS A 457 -48.57 30.11 14.43
CA LYS A 457 -48.11 31.47 14.05
C LYS A 457 -47.67 32.48 15.13
N SER A 458 -46.43 32.97 14.98
CA SER A 458 -46.08 34.39 14.68
C SER A 458 -44.55 34.53 14.55
N LYS A 459 -43.97 34.86 13.39
CA LYS A 459 -43.53 36.22 13.00
C LYS A 459 -42.95 37.06 14.16
N LYS A 460 -41.65 37.35 14.15
CA LYS A 460 -41.10 38.67 13.74
C LYS A 460 -39.57 38.71 13.76
N GLU A 461 -39.09 39.55 12.85
CA GLU A 461 -37.74 40.08 12.63
C GLU A 461 -37.01 40.53 13.91
N SER A 462 -35.70 40.28 13.94
CA SER A 462 -34.62 41.23 14.25
C SER A 462 -33.30 40.61 13.80
#